data_AF-A0A7T4UP89-F1
#
_entry.id   AF-A0A7T4UP89-F1
#
_cell.length_a   1.000
_cell.length_b   1.000
_cell.length_c   1.000
_cell.angle_alpha   90.00
_cell.angle_beta   90.00
_cell.angle_gamma   90.00
#
_symmetry.space_group_name_H-M   'P 1'
#
loop_
_entity.id
_entity.type
_entity.pdbx_description
1 polymer ?
#
loop_
_entity_poly.entity_id
_entity_poly.type
_entity_poly.pdbx_seq_one_letter_code
_entity_poly.pdbx_strand_id
1 'polypeptide(L)'
;MLSKQDGRVEALGLTAAGPVQRSDLRDGALRGSLLGLLVGVISALFILGGWPVESDALRATTLYALPLTMWFAGAWWGGMLGLMQDNPALKPFLAQRDSGEFIILIESSPVDERLVKRVMAMADAVLIAEQPWSWGRFQVTPLLPSGKGAS
;
A
#
# COMPACT_ATOMS: atom_id res chain seq x y z
N MET A 1 -13.42 -1.43 -3.31
CA MET A 1 -13.93 -2.73 -2.78
C MET A 1 -12.88 -3.83 -2.97
N LEU A 2 -12.77 -4.75 -2.00
CA LEU A 2 -11.95 -5.97 -2.07
C LEU A 2 -12.89 -7.17 -2.19
N SER A 3 -12.79 -7.90 -3.29
CA SER A 3 -13.57 -9.09 -3.59
C SER A 3 -12.67 -10.12 -4.26
N LYS A 4 -12.91 -11.40 -4.03
CA LYS A 4 -12.22 -12.50 -4.75
C LYS A 4 -12.63 -12.56 -6.24
N GLN A 5 -13.73 -11.89 -6.60
CA GLN A 5 -14.27 -11.79 -7.96
C GLN A 5 -14.34 -10.32 -8.38
N ASP A 6 -13.20 -9.76 -8.80
CA ASP A 6 -13.12 -8.35 -9.26
C ASP A 6 -14.10 -8.07 -10.42
N GLY A 7 -14.34 -9.04 -11.30
CA GLY A 7 -15.30 -8.92 -12.41
C GLY A 7 -16.77 -8.76 -11.99
N ARG A 8 -17.16 -9.22 -10.79
CA ARG A 8 -18.52 -8.99 -10.26
C ARG A 8 -18.70 -7.62 -9.61
N VAL A 9 -17.61 -7.03 -9.14
CA VAL A 9 -17.61 -5.68 -8.54
C VAL A 9 -17.77 -4.62 -9.63
N GLU A 10 -17.08 -4.81 -10.76
CA GLU A 10 -17.17 -3.93 -11.92
C GLU A 10 -18.54 -4.02 -12.61
N ALA A 11 -19.13 -5.22 -12.67
CA ALA A 11 -20.51 -5.44 -13.17
C ALA A 11 -21.59 -4.75 -12.31
N LEU A 12 -21.28 -4.45 -11.04
CA LEU A 12 -22.16 -3.72 -10.11
C LEU A 12 -21.89 -2.21 -10.11
N GLY A 13 -21.01 -1.70 -10.98
CA GLY A 13 -20.64 -0.28 -11.05
C GLY A 13 -19.85 0.23 -9.85
N LEU A 14 -19.25 -0.67 -9.07
CA LEU A 14 -18.47 -0.33 -7.89
C LEU A 14 -16.98 -0.24 -8.23
N THR A 15 -16.30 0.78 -7.73
CA THR A 15 -14.86 0.94 -7.96
C THR A 15 -14.07 -0.10 -7.16
N ALA A 16 -13.42 -1.03 -7.86
CA ALA A 16 -12.44 -1.94 -7.29
C ALA A 16 -11.25 -1.13 -6.72
N ALA A 17 -10.72 -1.53 -5.55
CA ALA A 17 -9.53 -0.86 -5.01
C ALA A 17 -8.37 -1.02 -6.00
N GLY A 18 -7.68 0.06 -6.34
CA GLY A 18 -6.61 0.04 -7.33
C GLY A 18 -5.43 -0.84 -6.88
N PRO A 19 -4.58 -1.34 -7.80
CA PRO A 19 -3.45 -2.20 -7.48
C PRO A 19 -2.53 -1.61 -6.41
N VAL A 20 -2.30 -0.30 -6.48
CA VAL A 20 -1.47 0.45 -5.51
C VAL A 20 -2.06 0.44 -4.10
N GLN A 21 -3.39 0.57 -3.97
CA GLN A 21 -4.08 0.61 -2.67
C GLN A 21 -4.11 -0.75 -1.98
N ARG A 22 -4.10 -1.83 -2.78
CA ARG A 22 -4.05 -3.21 -2.29
C ARG A 22 -2.64 -3.63 -1.87
N SER A 23 -1.62 -2.96 -2.42
CA SER A 23 -0.22 -3.33 -2.23
C SER A 23 0.51 -2.51 -1.17
N ASP A 24 1.64 -3.02 -0.70
CA ASP A 24 2.58 -2.30 0.17
C ASP A 24 3.60 -1.45 -0.62
N LEU A 25 3.23 -0.94 -1.81
CA LEU A 25 4.13 -0.22 -2.72
C LEU A 25 4.90 0.92 -2.03
N ARG A 26 4.20 1.74 -1.24
CA ARG A 26 4.79 2.93 -0.62
C ARG A 26 5.84 2.58 0.43
N ASP A 27 5.48 1.72 1.37
CA ASP A 27 6.41 1.33 2.43
C ASP A 27 7.54 0.47 1.88
N GLY A 28 7.26 -0.38 0.89
CA GLY A 28 8.26 -1.11 0.12
C GLY A 28 9.27 -0.15 -0.53
N ALA A 29 8.79 0.87 -1.26
CA ALA A 29 9.64 1.88 -1.89
C ALA A 29 10.47 2.65 -0.85
N LEU A 30 9.87 3.09 0.26
CA LEU A 30 10.58 3.81 1.31
C LEU A 30 11.68 2.97 1.96
N ARG A 31 11.36 1.74 2.38
CA ARG A 31 12.33 0.81 2.98
C ARG A 31 13.45 0.48 2.00
N GLY A 32 13.11 0.18 0.75
CA GLY A 32 14.09 -0.08 -0.30
C GLY A 32 14.99 1.13 -0.56
N SER A 33 14.43 2.34 -0.57
CA SER A 33 15.17 3.58 -0.76
C SER A 33 16.19 3.82 0.37
N LEU A 34 15.79 3.62 1.63
CA LEU A 34 16.66 3.78 2.79
C LEU A 34 17.80 2.74 2.79
N LEU A 35 17.48 1.48 2.47
CA LEU A 35 18.48 0.42 2.34
C LEU A 35 19.45 0.72 1.18
N GLY A 36 18.92 1.16 0.03
CA GLY A 36 19.73 1.54 -1.12
C GLY A 36 20.68 2.68 -0.80
N LEU A 37 20.20 3.74 -0.14
CA LEU A 37 21.05 4.85 0.30
C LEU A 37 22.15 4.37 1.26
N LEU A 38 21.81 3.55 2.24
CA LEU A 38 22.77 3.01 3.21
C LEU A 38 23.85 2.16 2.52
N VAL A 39 23.46 1.27 1.60
CA VAL A 39 24.38 0.45 0.81
C VAL A 39 25.26 1.33 -0.08
N GLY A 40 24.69 2.36 -0.72
CA GLY A 40 25.43 3.31 -1.54
C GLY A 40 26.47 4.10 -0.77
N VAL A 41 26.13 4.61 0.43
CA VAL A 41 27.08 5.31 1.31
C VAL A 41 28.21 4.39 1.74
N ILE A 42 27.88 3.17 2.21
CA ILE A 42 28.91 2.21 2.65
C ILE A 42 29.83 1.84 1.48
N SER A 43 29.28 1.60 0.29
CA SER A 43 30.05 1.29 -0.91
C SER A 43 30.97 2.44 -1.31
N ALA A 44 30.49 3.68 -1.25
CA ALA A 44 31.29 4.87 -1.55
C ALA A 44 32.47 5.03 -0.57
N LEU A 45 32.22 4.86 0.73
CA LEU A 45 33.27 4.92 1.75
C LEU A 45 34.29 3.79 1.57
N PHE A 46 33.83 2.59 1.24
CA PHE A 46 34.72 1.44 0.99
C PHE A 46 35.61 1.67 -0.23
N ILE A 47 35.06 2.18 -1.33
CA ILE A 47 35.82 2.47 -2.56
C ILE A 47 36.88 3.55 -2.31
N LEU A 48 36.48 4.67 -1.68
CA LEU A 48 37.38 5.80 -1.43
C LEU A 48 38.41 5.53 -0.32
N GLY A 49 38.10 4.62 0.62
CA GLY A 49 39.02 4.20 1.67
C GLY A 49 39.97 3.09 1.24
N GLY A 50 39.55 2.22 0.31
CA GLY A 50 40.32 1.09 -0.18
C GLY A 50 41.19 1.40 -1.40
N TRP A 51 40.85 2.44 -2.17
CA TRP A 51 41.61 2.83 -3.36
C TRP A 51 41.93 4.32 -3.35
N PRO A 52 43.21 4.72 -3.50
CA PRO A 52 43.55 6.13 -3.67
C PRO A 52 43.08 6.60 -5.05
N VAL A 53 41.93 7.26 -5.08
CA VAL A 53 41.39 7.91 -6.28
C VAL A 53 42.00 9.30 -6.38
N GLU A 54 42.97 9.49 -7.28
CA GLU A 54 43.64 10.79 -7.47
C GLU A 54 42.80 11.83 -8.21
N SER A 55 41.77 11.39 -8.93
CA SER A 55 40.86 12.30 -9.64
C SER A 55 39.79 12.83 -8.68
N ASP A 56 39.81 14.13 -8.44
CA ASP A 56 38.78 14.82 -7.65
C ASP A 56 37.37 14.64 -8.24
N ALA A 57 37.26 14.59 -9.58
CA ALA A 57 36.00 14.35 -10.26
C ALA A 57 35.44 12.96 -9.93
N LEU A 58 36.26 11.91 -10.04
CA LEU A 58 35.85 10.54 -9.69
C LEU A 58 35.52 10.42 -8.20
N ARG A 59 36.26 11.13 -7.35
CA ARG A 59 36.00 11.15 -5.90
C ARG A 59 34.64 11.77 -5.59
N ALA A 60 34.33 12.92 -6.20
CA ALA A 60 33.02 13.57 -6.05
C ALA A 60 31.89 12.70 -6.62
N THR A 61 32.06 12.11 -7.81
CA THR A 61 31.07 11.20 -8.40
C THR A 61 30.83 9.99 -7.51
N THR A 62 31.88 9.39 -6.96
CA THR A 62 31.75 8.23 -6.05
C THR A 62 31.04 8.63 -4.76
N LEU A 63 31.34 9.80 -4.20
CA LEU A 63 30.76 10.25 -2.93
C LEU A 63 29.29 10.64 -3.06
N TYR A 64 28.87 11.23 -4.18
CA TYR A 64 27.53 11.78 -4.34
C TYR A 64 26.64 11.00 -5.31
N ALA A 65 27.16 10.62 -6.48
CA ALA A 65 26.34 9.94 -7.49
C ALA A 65 26.09 8.47 -7.12
N LEU A 66 27.05 7.80 -6.47
CA LEU A 66 26.87 6.39 -6.06
C LEU A 66 25.76 6.24 -5.01
N PRO A 67 25.72 7.01 -3.90
CA PRO A 67 24.60 6.92 -2.96
C PRO A 67 23.27 7.34 -3.57
N LEU A 68 23.27 8.38 -4.41
CA LEU A 68 22.06 8.85 -5.08
C LEU A 68 21.48 7.79 -6.03
N THR A 69 22.31 7.16 -6.85
CA THR A 69 21.86 6.10 -7.78
C THR A 69 21.36 4.87 -7.02
N MET A 70 22.04 4.46 -5.95
CA MET A 70 21.59 3.36 -5.11
C MET A 70 20.30 3.68 -4.36
N TRP A 71 20.08 4.94 -3.96
CA TRP A 71 18.84 5.39 -3.34
C TRP A 71 17.64 5.21 -4.29
N PHE A 72 17.75 5.68 -5.54
CA PHE A 72 16.71 5.50 -6.56
C PHE A 72 16.51 4.03 -6.96
N ALA A 73 17.60 3.29 -7.15
CA ALA A 73 17.53 1.86 -7.45
C ALA A 73 16.86 1.07 -6.31
N GLY A 74 17.15 1.42 -5.06
CA GLY A 74 16.50 0.86 -3.88
C GLY A 74 15.01 1.19 -3.82
N ALA A 75 14.62 2.42 -4.13
CA ALA A 75 13.21 2.80 -4.22
C ALA A 75 12.46 2.01 -5.30
N TRP A 76 13.09 1.81 -6.46
CA TRP A 76 12.54 1.03 -7.56
C TRP A 76 12.32 -0.44 -7.17
N TRP A 77 13.36 -1.13 -6.69
CA TRP A 77 13.27 -2.54 -6.28
C TRP A 77 12.36 -2.73 -5.07
N GLY A 78 12.46 -1.84 -4.08
CA GLY A 78 11.58 -1.86 -2.91
C GLY A 78 10.11 -1.63 -3.29
N GLY A 79 9.84 -0.72 -4.21
CA GLY A 79 8.50 -0.48 -4.73
C GLY A 79 7.94 -1.68 -5.48
N MET A 80 8.75 -2.34 -6.31
CA MET A 80 8.33 -3.54 -7.03
C MET A 80 8.03 -4.71 -6.09
N LEU A 81 8.85 -4.91 -5.05
CA LEU A 81 8.58 -5.90 -4.00
C LEU A 81 7.33 -5.53 -3.19
N GLY A 82 7.14 -4.24 -2.88
CA GLY A 82 5.95 -3.73 -2.21
C GLY A 82 4.67 -3.93 -3.02
N LEU A 83 4.74 -3.79 -4.35
CA LEU A 83 3.63 -4.09 -5.26
C LEU A 83 3.19 -5.55 -5.20
N MET A 84 4.13 -6.47 -4.99
CA MET A 84 3.85 -7.91 -4.89
C MET A 84 3.35 -8.33 -3.51
N GLN A 85 3.44 -7.45 -2.50
CA GLN A 85 3.00 -7.73 -1.14
C GLN A 85 1.63 -7.12 -0.89
N ASP A 86 0.74 -7.90 -0.28
CA ASP A 86 -0.52 -7.37 0.23
C ASP A 86 -0.26 -6.32 1.31
N ASN A 87 -1.02 -5.24 1.27
CA ASN A 87 -0.97 -4.19 2.28
C ASN A 87 -1.19 -4.81 3.68
N PRO A 88 -0.24 -4.63 4.63
CA PRO A 88 -0.35 -5.16 5.98
C PRO A 88 -1.63 -4.76 6.70
N ALA A 89 -2.16 -3.55 6.41
CA ALA A 89 -3.40 -3.05 6.99
C ALA A 89 -4.63 -3.86 6.55
N LEU A 90 -4.56 -4.53 5.39
CA LEU A 90 -5.63 -5.38 4.87
C LEU A 90 -5.58 -6.81 5.40
N LYS A 91 -4.41 -7.28 5.89
CA LYS A 91 -4.22 -8.67 6.35
C LYS A 91 -5.27 -9.18 7.34
N PRO A 92 -5.71 -8.40 8.36
CA PRO A 92 -6.74 -8.86 9.30
C PRO A 92 -8.09 -9.14 8.63
N PHE A 93 -8.38 -8.47 7.52
CA PHE A 93 -9.66 -8.56 6.80
C PHE A 93 -9.62 -9.56 5.64
N LEU A 94 -8.43 -10.02 5.23
CA LEU A 94 -8.30 -11.05 4.19
C LEU A 94 -9.00 -12.36 4.57
N ALA A 95 -9.06 -12.71 5.86
CA ALA A 95 -9.79 -13.88 6.34
C ALA A 95 -11.31 -13.77 6.10
N GLN A 96 -11.89 -12.57 6.21
CA GLN A 96 -13.31 -12.31 5.95
C GLN A 96 -13.60 -12.27 4.44
N ARG A 97 -12.66 -11.81 3.63
CA ARG A 97 -12.75 -11.96 2.16
C ARG A 97 -12.85 -13.43 1.77
N ASP A 98 -12.07 -14.29 2.42
CA ASP A 98 -12.00 -15.71 2.08
C ASP A 98 -13.24 -16.50 2.53
N SER A 99 -14.02 -16.00 3.50
CA SER A 99 -15.33 -16.55 3.90
C SER A 99 -16.49 -16.19 2.96
N GLY A 100 -16.24 -15.40 1.91
CA GLY A 100 -17.25 -15.00 0.93
C GLY A 100 -17.95 -13.67 1.23
N GLU A 101 -17.50 -12.96 2.27
CA GLU A 101 -17.97 -11.61 2.57
C GLU A 101 -17.24 -10.57 1.70
N PHE A 102 -17.98 -9.59 1.19
CA PHE A 102 -17.39 -8.52 0.38
C PHE A 102 -16.93 -7.38 1.26
N ILE A 103 -15.71 -6.87 1.10
CA ILE A 103 -15.20 -5.75 1.90
C ILE A 103 -15.32 -4.43 1.12
N ILE A 104 -16.16 -3.52 1.61
CA ILE A 104 -16.21 -2.13 1.14
C ILE A 104 -15.01 -1.37 1.74
N LEU A 105 -14.49 -0.34 1.06
CA LEU A 105 -13.42 0.50 1.60
C LEU A 105 -13.87 1.93 1.31
N ILE A 106 -14.32 2.66 2.33
CA ILE A 106 -14.83 4.03 2.15
C ILE A 106 -13.84 5.05 2.69
N GLU A 107 -13.30 5.87 1.80
CA GLU A 107 -12.56 7.08 2.13
C GLU A 107 -13.53 8.24 2.36
N SER A 108 -13.53 8.77 3.59
CA SER A 108 -14.39 9.88 3.99
C SER A 108 -13.58 11.02 4.61
N SER A 109 -13.95 12.26 4.27
CA SER A 109 -13.45 13.46 4.96
C SER A 109 -14.04 13.55 6.37
N PRO A 110 -13.43 14.31 7.31
CA PRO A 110 -13.93 14.39 8.69
C PRO A 110 -15.33 14.99 8.77
N VAL A 111 -15.67 15.81 7.79
CA VAL A 111 -16.97 16.46 7.64
C VAL A 111 -18.04 15.45 7.22
N ASP A 112 -17.68 14.49 6.36
CA ASP A 112 -18.62 13.54 5.76
C ASP A 112 -18.78 12.25 6.56
N GLU A 113 -17.89 11.98 7.53
CA GLU A 113 -17.86 10.74 8.29
C GLU A 113 -19.23 10.40 8.94
N ARG A 114 -19.92 11.41 9.47
CA ARG A 114 -21.26 11.25 10.08
C ARG A 114 -22.31 10.84 9.04
N LEU A 115 -22.22 11.38 7.83
CA LEU A 115 -23.16 11.09 6.75
C LEU A 115 -22.91 9.68 6.22
N VAL A 116 -21.65 9.31 6.03
CA VAL A 116 -21.29 7.96 5.61
C VAL A 116 -21.73 6.93 6.65
N LYS A 117 -21.50 7.17 7.95
CA LYS A 117 -21.99 6.29 9.03
C LYS A 117 -23.51 6.10 9.00
N ARG A 118 -24.28 7.16 8.70
CA ARG A 118 -25.73 7.06 8.54
C ARG A 118 -26.13 6.23 7.32
N VAL A 119 -25.51 6.47 6.17
CA VAL A 119 -25.81 5.71 4.94
C VAL A 119 -25.48 4.23 5.12
N MET A 120 -24.37 3.92 5.78
CA MET A 120 -23.99 2.56 6.11
C MET A 120 -24.99 1.89 7.06
N ALA A 121 -25.41 2.58 8.12
CA ALA A 121 -26.41 2.06 9.05
C ALA A 121 -27.76 1.79 8.35
N MET A 122 -28.15 2.64 7.39
CA MET A 122 -29.35 2.40 6.56
C MET A 122 -29.20 1.18 5.63
N ALA A 123 -27.98 0.83 5.25
CA ALA A 123 -27.67 -0.31 4.39
C ALA A 123 -27.39 -1.61 5.18
N ASP A 124 -27.65 -1.62 6.49
CA ASP A 124 -27.35 -2.75 7.40
C ASP A 124 -25.87 -3.17 7.38
N ALA A 125 -24.99 -2.20 7.14
CA ALA A 125 -23.55 -2.41 7.09
C ALA A 125 -22.94 -2.47 8.50
N VAL A 126 -22.24 -3.56 8.82
CA VAL A 126 -21.48 -3.69 10.07
C VAL A 126 -20.11 -3.03 9.94
N LEU A 127 -19.79 -2.14 10.89
CA LEU A 127 -18.48 -1.51 11.00
C LEU A 127 -17.50 -2.46 11.72
N ILE A 128 -16.44 -2.86 11.04
CA ILE A 128 -15.46 -3.83 11.59
C ILE A 128 -14.23 -3.14 12.18
N ALA A 129 -13.80 -2.00 11.61
CA ALA A 129 -12.68 -1.23 12.14
C ALA A 129 -12.71 0.24 11.67
N GLU A 130 -12.22 1.13 12.53
CA GLU A 130 -11.82 2.49 12.19
C GLU A 130 -10.31 2.60 12.40
N GLN A 131 -9.56 2.76 11.33
CA GLN A 131 -8.12 2.96 11.39
C GLN A 131 -7.81 4.43 11.06
N PRO A 132 -7.25 5.20 12.01
CA PRO A 132 -6.72 6.53 11.72
C PRO A 132 -5.38 6.35 10.99
N TRP A 133 -5.45 6.10 9.69
CA TRP A 133 -4.26 6.15 8.84
C TRP A 133 -4.01 7.60 8.42
N SER A 134 -2.73 7.98 8.34
CA SER A 134 -2.29 9.32 7.94
C SER A 134 -2.65 9.68 6.48
N TRP A 135 -3.36 8.81 5.75
CA TRP A 135 -3.70 8.94 4.33
C TRP A 135 -5.04 8.26 3.95
N GLY A 136 -6.13 8.57 4.66
CA GLY A 136 -7.50 8.20 4.29
C GLY A 136 -8.19 7.24 5.27
N ARG A 137 -9.43 7.56 5.67
CA ARG A 137 -10.29 6.63 6.43
C ARG A 137 -10.65 5.46 5.52
N PHE A 138 -10.73 4.25 6.04
CA PHE A 138 -11.32 3.14 5.30
C PHE A 138 -12.39 2.50 6.17
N GLN A 139 -13.63 2.50 5.71
CA GLN A 139 -14.68 1.69 6.33
C GLN A 139 -14.83 0.37 5.59
N VAL A 140 -14.60 -0.72 6.33
CA VAL A 140 -14.77 -2.11 5.88
C VAL A 140 -16.13 -2.64 6.30
N THR A 141 -16.93 -3.06 5.32
CA THR A 141 -18.27 -3.65 5.48
C THR A 141 -18.33 -4.98 4.75
N PRO A 142 -18.84 -6.06 5.38
CA PRO A 142 -19.24 -7.30 4.71
C PRO A 142 -20.61 -7.13 4.05
N LEU A 143 -20.74 -7.33 2.73
CA LEU A 143 -22.06 -7.53 2.12
C LEU A 143 -22.48 -8.99 2.30
N LEU A 144 -23.50 -9.22 3.12
CA LEU A 144 -24.21 -10.50 3.19
C LEU A 144 -24.82 -10.86 1.83
N PRO A 145 -24.93 -12.16 1.49
CA PRO A 145 -25.74 -12.59 0.37
C PRO A 145 -27.21 -12.37 0.71
N SER A 146 -27.86 -11.43 0.01
CA SER A 146 -29.32 -11.35 -0.03
C SER A 146 -29.86 -12.63 -0.68
N GLY A 147 -30.47 -13.48 0.14
CA GLY A 147 -31.05 -14.76 -0.28
C GLY A 147 -32.14 -15.21 0.66
N LYS A 148 -33.20 -14.42 0.82
CA LYS A 148 -34.51 -14.94 1.22
C LYS A 148 -35.23 -15.45 -0.04
N GLY A 149 -35.36 -16.77 -0.17
CA GLY A 149 -36.57 -17.43 -0.70
C GLY A 149 -36.96 -18.43 0.38
N ALA A 150 -38.06 -18.28 1.11
CA ALA A 150 -39.45 -18.40 0.67
C ALA A 150 -39.71 -19.76 -0.02
N SER A 151 -39.91 -20.78 0.81
CA SER A 151 -40.80 -21.94 0.61
C SER A 151 -40.90 -22.68 1.94
#